data_AF-A0A7V2RJV5-F1
#
_entry.id   AF-A0A7V2RJV5-F1
#
_cell.length_a   1.000
_cell.length_b   1.000
_cell.length_c   1.000
_cell.angle_alpha   90.00
_cell.angle_beta   90.00
_cell.angle_gamma   90.00
#
_symmetry.space_group_name_H-M   'P 1'
#
loop_
_entity.id
_entity.type
_entity.pdbx_description
1 polymer ?
#
loop_
_entity_poly.entity_id
_entity_poly.type
_entity_poly.pdbx_seq_one_letter_code
_entity_poly.pdbx_strand_id
1 'polypeptide(L)'
;MWKKLFSDIPFNDNKYWNICFTFGKLMEKFLVVLQLDAQPKEEKKILIRALGQRNIYKFFEKETKKLTEHIKKQSYQDIHSYSETMWLKHDYFFSPLTDKYGGAIYSVEDAMEDLDRFYVLAKLRLASEIKNRERIFSKKVPVQLLEESILASEQYVEENIAFLMYKNVLDLYVPEKAEMAFENGKELLKDKYALLSKHDQNEVMLNLRNYAIRQLNKGKTNFWREI
;
A
#
# COMPACT_ATOMS: atom_id res chain seq x y z
N MET A 1 13.08 -24.95 -36.91
CA MET A 1 12.11 -23.84 -36.85
C MET A 1 12.11 -23.01 -38.13
N TRP A 2 13.27 -22.49 -38.59
CA TRP A 2 13.38 -21.70 -39.83
C TRP A 2 12.75 -22.34 -41.08
N LYS A 3 13.14 -23.56 -41.45
CA LYS A 3 12.54 -24.28 -42.60
C LYS A 3 11.03 -24.54 -42.49
N LYS A 4 10.46 -24.49 -41.28
CA LYS A 4 9.00 -24.61 -41.06
C LYS A 4 8.27 -23.26 -41.20
N LEU A 5 8.94 -22.16 -40.88
CA LEU A 5 8.38 -20.80 -40.97
C LEU A 5 8.65 -20.13 -42.31
N PHE A 6 9.74 -20.52 -42.99
CA PHE A 6 10.19 -19.99 -44.28
C PHE A 6 10.71 -21.16 -45.13
N SER A 7 9.79 -21.91 -45.75
CA SER A 7 10.08 -23.11 -46.55
C SER A 7 11.06 -22.84 -47.70
N ASP A 8 10.94 -21.66 -48.33
CA ASP A 8 11.63 -21.35 -49.59
C ASP A 8 12.75 -20.31 -49.44
N ILE A 9 13.12 -19.95 -48.20
CA ILE A 9 14.16 -18.96 -47.92
C ILE A 9 15.37 -19.65 -47.30
N PRO A 10 16.60 -19.52 -47.88
CA PRO A 10 17.80 -20.05 -47.27
C PRO A 10 18.00 -19.47 -45.87
N PHE A 11 18.62 -20.26 -44.98
CA PHE A 11 18.82 -19.83 -43.60
C PHE A 11 19.64 -18.54 -43.54
N ASN A 12 19.12 -17.56 -42.81
CA ASN A 12 19.80 -16.30 -42.55
C ASN A 12 19.87 -16.09 -41.04
N ASP A 13 21.08 -16.20 -40.50
CA ASP A 13 21.32 -16.20 -39.05
C ASP A 13 20.88 -14.88 -38.39
N ASN A 14 21.26 -13.74 -38.98
CA ASN A 14 20.87 -12.42 -38.49
C ASN A 14 19.34 -12.26 -38.46
N LYS A 15 18.65 -12.67 -39.53
CA LYS A 15 17.20 -12.60 -39.61
C LYS A 15 16.53 -13.57 -38.62
N TYR A 16 17.11 -14.75 -38.39
CA TYR A 16 16.63 -15.69 -37.38
C TYR A 16 16.72 -15.08 -35.97
N TRP A 17 17.88 -14.55 -35.59
CA TRP A 17 18.07 -13.91 -34.29
C TRP A 17 17.19 -12.68 -34.11
N ASN A 18 17.01 -11.86 -35.14
CA ASN A 18 16.09 -10.73 -35.11
C ASN A 18 14.64 -11.19 -34.86
N ILE A 19 14.18 -12.25 -35.52
CA ILE A 19 12.84 -12.80 -35.30
C ILE A 19 12.70 -13.34 -33.88
N CYS A 20 13.66 -14.12 -33.39
CA CYS A 20 13.65 -14.62 -32.02
C CYS A 20 13.62 -13.47 -30.99
N PHE A 21 14.41 -12.42 -31.22
CA PHE A 21 14.42 -11.22 -30.38
C PHE A 21 13.09 -10.48 -30.40
N THR A 22 12.53 -10.20 -31.59
CA THR A 22 11.22 -9.54 -31.72
C THR A 22 10.11 -10.38 -31.10
N PHE A 23 10.12 -11.70 -31.30
CA PHE A 23 9.16 -12.60 -30.67
C PHE A 23 9.29 -12.58 -29.14
N GLY A 24 10.51 -12.63 -28.61
CA GLY A 24 10.76 -12.47 -27.17
C GLY A 24 10.18 -11.18 -26.61
N LYS A 25 10.37 -10.05 -27.32
CA LYS A 25 9.80 -8.75 -26.93
C LYS A 25 8.27 -8.71 -26.99
N LEU A 26 7.65 -9.42 -27.94
CA LEU A 26 6.19 -9.57 -28.00
C LEU A 26 5.68 -10.42 -26.84
N MET A 27 6.39 -11.50 -26.49
CA MET A 27 6.05 -12.34 -25.32
C MET A 27 6.15 -11.56 -24.01
N GLU A 28 7.19 -10.75 -23.82
CA GLU A 28 7.28 -9.85 -22.65
C GLU A 28 6.04 -8.94 -22.54
N LYS A 29 5.66 -8.26 -23.64
CA LYS A 29 4.46 -7.39 -23.66
C LYS A 29 3.18 -8.18 -23.40
N PHE A 30 3.05 -9.37 -23.97
CA PHE A 30 1.89 -10.22 -23.79
C PHE A 30 1.72 -10.63 -22.32
N LEU A 31 2.82 -11.01 -21.64
CA LEU A 31 2.78 -11.33 -20.21
C LEU A 31 2.34 -10.14 -19.36
N VAL A 32 2.77 -8.92 -19.70
CA VAL A 32 2.30 -7.70 -19.03
C VAL A 32 0.79 -7.51 -19.19
N VAL A 33 0.26 -7.71 -20.40
CA VAL A 33 -1.19 -7.61 -20.66
C VAL A 33 -1.96 -8.66 -19.86
N LEU A 34 -1.51 -9.93 -19.86
CA LEU A 34 -2.14 -10.99 -19.06
C LEU A 34 -2.15 -10.67 -17.56
N GLN A 35 -1.07 -10.10 -17.03
CA GLN A 35 -1.00 -9.70 -15.64
C GLN A 35 -1.97 -8.55 -15.33
N LEU A 36 -2.15 -7.63 -16.28
CA LEU A 36 -3.05 -6.50 -16.16
C LEU A 36 -4.52 -6.93 -16.19
N ASP A 37 -4.87 -7.87 -17.07
CA ASP A 37 -6.22 -8.44 -17.17
C ASP A 37 -6.66 -9.11 -15.86
N ALA A 38 -5.71 -9.68 -15.11
CA ALA A 38 -5.94 -10.25 -13.78
C ALA A 38 -6.07 -9.19 -12.66
N GLN A 39 -5.83 -7.91 -12.96
CA GLN A 39 -5.82 -6.80 -11.99
C GLN A 39 -6.69 -5.63 -12.48
N PRO A 40 -8.03 -5.74 -12.42
CA PRO A 40 -8.96 -4.73 -12.97
C PRO A 40 -8.73 -3.31 -12.42
N LYS A 41 -8.26 -3.19 -11.18
CA LYS A 41 -7.92 -1.90 -10.56
C LYS A 41 -6.70 -1.25 -11.23
N GLU A 42 -5.64 -2.02 -11.50
CA GLU A 42 -4.46 -1.51 -12.19
C GLU A 42 -4.75 -1.18 -13.65
N GLU A 43 -5.54 -2.03 -14.32
CA GLU A 43 -6.05 -1.74 -15.67
C GLU A 43 -6.74 -0.37 -15.71
N LYS A 44 -7.58 -0.10 -14.70
CA LYS A 44 -8.28 1.17 -14.58
C LYS A 44 -7.36 2.36 -14.39
N LYS A 45 -6.32 2.23 -13.56
CA LYS A 45 -5.31 3.28 -13.32
C LYS A 45 -4.55 3.59 -14.62
N ILE A 46 -4.18 2.57 -15.38
CA ILE A 46 -3.52 2.74 -16.68
C ILE A 46 -4.46 3.44 -17.67
N LEU A 47 -5.73 3.04 -17.73
CA LEU A 47 -6.73 3.70 -18.58
C LEU A 47 -6.88 5.18 -18.22
N ILE A 48 -7.00 5.52 -16.94
CA ILE A 48 -7.12 6.92 -16.48
C ILE A 48 -5.91 7.75 -16.93
N ARG A 49 -4.68 7.25 -16.69
CA ARG A 49 -3.47 7.92 -17.16
C ARG A 49 -3.45 8.10 -18.68
N ALA A 50 -3.83 7.05 -19.42
CA ALA A 50 -3.90 7.06 -20.87
C ALA A 50 -4.92 8.08 -21.41
N LEU A 51 -6.05 8.27 -20.73
CA LEU A 51 -7.07 9.28 -21.05
C LEU A 51 -6.55 10.69 -20.78
N GLY A 52 -5.90 10.91 -19.63
CA GLY A 52 -5.29 12.19 -19.26
C GLY A 52 -4.21 12.63 -20.25
N GLN A 53 -3.28 11.74 -20.59
CA GLN A 53 -2.21 11.99 -21.57
C GLN A 53 -2.72 12.31 -22.99
N ARG A 54 -3.92 11.84 -23.34
CA ARG A 54 -4.54 12.06 -24.67
C ARG A 54 -5.56 13.21 -24.68
N ASN A 55 -5.62 13.97 -23.59
CA ASN A 55 -6.58 15.06 -23.41
C ASN A 55 -8.05 14.67 -23.54
N ILE A 56 -8.41 13.44 -23.19
CA ILE A 56 -9.80 12.95 -23.23
C ILE A 56 -10.48 13.30 -21.90
N TYR A 57 -10.65 14.60 -21.63
CA TYR A 57 -10.95 15.14 -20.29
C TYR A 57 -12.23 14.56 -19.65
N LYS A 58 -13.36 14.56 -20.37
CA LYS A 58 -14.65 14.07 -19.84
C LYS A 58 -14.58 12.62 -19.33
N PHE A 59 -13.83 11.76 -20.02
CA PHE A 59 -13.65 10.37 -19.60
C PHE A 59 -12.60 10.27 -18.50
N PHE A 60 -11.50 11.02 -18.60
CA PHE A 60 -10.50 11.11 -17.55
C PHE A 60 -11.13 11.48 -16.19
N GLU A 61 -11.85 12.60 -16.11
CA GLU A 61 -12.51 13.07 -14.90
C GLU A 61 -13.50 12.04 -14.35
N LYS A 62 -14.38 11.51 -15.22
CA LYS A 62 -15.38 10.52 -14.86
C LYS A 62 -14.76 9.24 -14.28
N GLU A 63 -13.73 8.71 -14.94
CA GLU A 63 -13.10 7.47 -14.52
C GLU A 63 -12.21 7.66 -13.29
N THR A 64 -11.55 8.82 -13.13
CA THR A 64 -10.87 9.21 -11.88
C THR A 64 -11.85 9.24 -10.71
N LYS A 65 -12.97 9.96 -10.84
CA LYS A 65 -14.00 10.04 -9.79
C LYS A 65 -14.50 8.65 -9.38
N LYS A 66 -14.86 7.84 -10.36
CA LYS A 66 -15.37 6.47 -10.12
C LYS A 66 -14.35 5.60 -9.38
N LEU A 67 -13.09 5.64 -9.78
CA LEU A 67 -12.07 4.81 -9.15
C LEU A 67 -11.78 5.28 -7.72
N THR A 68 -11.66 6.59 -7.50
CA THR A 68 -11.47 7.16 -6.16
C THR A 68 -12.64 6.82 -5.23
N GLU A 69 -13.89 6.96 -5.70
CA GLU A 69 -15.08 6.56 -4.93
C GLU A 69 -15.11 5.05 -4.65
N HIS A 70 -14.69 4.23 -5.61
CA HIS A 70 -14.61 2.77 -5.42
C HIS A 70 -13.58 2.40 -4.34
N ILE A 71 -12.40 3.03 -4.34
CA ILE A 71 -11.37 2.81 -3.31
C ILE A 71 -11.89 3.25 -1.94
N LYS A 72 -12.51 4.43 -1.83
CA LYS A 72 -13.06 4.94 -0.55
C LYS A 72 -14.20 4.09 0.03
N LYS A 73 -14.92 3.34 -0.81
CA LYS A 73 -16.01 2.44 -0.39
C LYS A 73 -15.55 1.06 0.07
N GLN A 74 -14.25 0.78 0.04
CA GLN A 74 -13.71 -0.46 0.59
C GLN A 74 -13.97 -0.53 2.10
N SER A 75 -14.11 -1.75 2.64
CA SER A 75 -14.41 -1.97 4.06
C SER A 75 -13.28 -1.53 5.01
N TYR A 76 -12.09 -1.29 4.46
CA TYR A 76 -10.94 -0.75 5.14
C TYR A 76 -10.22 0.23 4.21
N GLN A 77 -9.43 1.14 4.77
CA GLN A 77 -8.47 1.96 4.04
C GLN A 77 -7.08 1.63 4.58
N ASP A 78 -6.15 1.30 3.68
CA ASP A 78 -4.77 1.00 4.06
C ASP A 78 -3.81 1.99 3.37
N ILE A 79 -2.52 1.75 3.56
CA ILE A 79 -1.45 2.53 2.92
C ILE A 79 -1.63 2.60 1.40
N HIS A 80 -2.06 1.51 0.76
CA HIS A 80 -2.28 1.49 -0.68
C HIS A 80 -3.48 2.34 -1.05
N SER A 81 -4.61 2.22 -0.36
CA SER A 81 -5.81 3.03 -0.60
C SER A 81 -5.47 4.53 -0.59
N TYR A 82 -4.82 5.02 0.48
CA TYR A 82 -4.46 6.44 0.59
C TYR A 82 -3.45 6.87 -0.47
N SER A 83 -2.43 6.06 -0.76
CA SER A 83 -1.45 6.40 -1.81
C SER A 83 -2.08 6.47 -3.19
N GLU A 84 -3.04 5.60 -3.49
CA GLU A 84 -3.69 5.53 -4.79
C GLU A 84 -4.63 6.72 -5.00
N THR A 85 -5.45 7.04 -4.00
CA THR A 85 -6.35 8.19 -4.08
C THR A 85 -5.57 9.49 -4.10
N MET A 86 -4.47 9.59 -3.34
CA MET A 86 -3.55 10.73 -3.42
C MET A 86 -3.05 10.97 -4.85
N TRP A 87 -2.50 9.94 -5.51
CA TRP A 87 -2.00 10.09 -6.88
C TRP A 87 -3.10 10.36 -7.90
N LEU A 88 -4.28 9.77 -7.75
CA LEU A 88 -5.42 10.04 -8.63
C LEU A 88 -5.90 11.49 -8.52
N LYS A 89 -6.00 12.02 -7.29
CA LYS A 89 -6.37 13.42 -7.03
C LYS A 89 -5.28 14.38 -7.49
N HIS A 90 -4.01 14.05 -7.24
CA HIS A 90 -2.85 14.80 -7.75
C HIS A 90 -2.89 14.90 -9.28
N ASP A 91 -2.96 13.77 -9.98
CA ASP A 91 -2.94 13.73 -11.44
C ASP A 91 -4.14 14.46 -12.04
N TYR A 92 -5.31 14.40 -11.37
CA TYR A 92 -6.46 15.20 -11.74
C TYR A 92 -6.20 16.69 -11.57
N PHE A 93 -5.81 17.15 -10.39
CA PHE A 93 -5.64 18.59 -10.12
C PHE A 93 -4.55 19.22 -10.98
N PHE A 94 -3.42 18.53 -11.19
CA PHE A 94 -2.30 19.03 -11.98
C PHE A 94 -2.45 18.81 -13.49
N SER A 95 -3.52 18.13 -13.94
CA SER A 95 -3.84 18.05 -15.36
C SER A 95 -4.08 19.46 -15.93
N PRO A 96 -3.48 19.82 -17.09
CA PRO A 96 -3.72 21.11 -17.74
C PRO A 96 -5.18 21.35 -18.14
N LEU A 97 -5.99 20.28 -18.16
CA LEU A 97 -7.38 20.30 -18.61
C LEU A 97 -8.37 20.56 -17.48
N THR A 98 -7.91 20.45 -16.24
CA THR A 98 -8.78 20.59 -15.07
C THR A 98 -9.13 22.05 -14.85
N ASP A 99 -10.43 22.33 -14.77
CA ASP A 99 -10.92 23.66 -14.42
C ASP A 99 -10.74 23.89 -12.91
N LYS A 100 -9.64 24.55 -12.57
CA LYS A 100 -9.26 24.84 -11.18
C LYS A 100 -10.13 25.91 -10.52
N TYR A 101 -10.90 26.67 -11.31
CA TYR A 101 -11.68 27.81 -10.84
C TYR A 101 -13.19 27.53 -10.87
N GLY A 102 -13.64 26.59 -11.70
CA GLY A 102 -15.05 26.24 -11.90
C GLY A 102 -15.58 25.07 -11.05
N GLY A 103 -14.89 24.68 -9.97
CA GLY A 103 -15.34 23.60 -9.08
C GLY A 103 -14.83 22.22 -9.48
N ALA A 104 -13.50 22.10 -9.62
CA ALA A 104 -12.79 20.83 -9.73
C ALA A 104 -13.33 19.79 -8.73
N ILE A 105 -13.51 18.53 -9.17
CA ILE A 105 -14.09 17.49 -8.29
C ILE A 105 -13.18 17.15 -7.10
N TYR A 106 -11.88 17.47 -7.20
CA TYR A 106 -10.89 17.34 -6.15
C TYR A 106 -9.99 18.57 -6.17
N SER A 107 -9.64 19.05 -4.98
CA SER A 107 -8.69 20.13 -4.79
C SER A 107 -7.26 19.59 -4.54
N VAL A 108 -6.29 20.50 -4.41
CA VAL A 108 -4.93 20.10 -4.02
C VAL A 108 -4.89 19.65 -2.55
N GLU A 109 -5.73 20.23 -1.70
CA GLU A 109 -5.90 19.87 -0.30
C GLU A 109 -6.40 18.43 -0.16
N ASP A 110 -7.32 17.98 -1.02
CA ASP A 110 -7.76 16.59 -1.04
C ASP A 110 -6.60 15.60 -1.28
N ALA A 111 -5.66 15.96 -2.16
CA ALA A 111 -4.48 15.14 -2.44
C ALA A 111 -3.49 15.18 -1.27
N MET A 112 -3.32 16.35 -0.65
CA MET A 112 -2.48 16.54 0.53
C MET A 112 -2.98 15.72 1.73
N GLU A 113 -4.29 15.70 1.96
CA GLU A 113 -4.88 14.96 3.07
C GLU A 113 -4.64 13.43 2.94
N ASP A 114 -4.74 12.90 1.71
CA ASP A 114 -4.42 11.49 1.44
C ASP A 114 -2.90 11.23 1.52
N LEU A 115 -2.07 12.20 1.14
CA LEU A 115 -0.61 12.13 1.29
C LEU A 115 -0.23 12.00 2.76
N ASP A 116 -0.82 12.83 3.63
CA ASP A 116 -0.53 12.83 5.07
C ASP A 116 -0.96 11.51 5.71
N ARG A 117 -2.17 11.03 5.40
CA ARG A 117 -2.65 9.71 5.87
C ARG A 117 -1.75 8.58 5.40
N PHE A 118 -1.38 8.56 4.12
CA PHE A 118 -0.44 7.59 3.57
C PHE A 118 0.90 7.64 4.31
N TYR A 119 1.48 8.83 4.43
CA TYR A 119 2.80 9.03 5.00
C TYR A 119 2.85 8.60 6.47
N VAL A 120 1.89 9.08 7.27
CA VAL A 120 1.80 8.76 8.70
C VAL A 120 1.63 7.25 8.87
N LEU A 121 0.64 6.63 8.22
CA LEU A 121 0.38 5.20 8.39
C LEU A 121 1.56 4.34 7.93
N ALA A 122 2.17 4.68 6.78
CA ALA A 122 3.36 4.00 6.28
C ALA A 122 4.54 4.14 7.25
N LYS A 123 4.73 5.33 7.83
CA LYS A 123 5.78 5.57 8.83
C LYS A 123 5.58 4.68 10.05
N LEU A 124 4.38 4.65 10.62
CA LEU A 124 4.08 3.85 11.81
C LEU A 124 4.28 2.35 11.56
N ARG A 125 3.82 1.85 10.40
CA ARG A 125 4.03 0.44 9.99
C ARG A 125 5.51 0.11 9.87
N LEU A 126 6.27 0.90 9.10
CA LEU A 126 7.70 0.67 8.91
C LEU A 126 8.48 0.78 10.22
N ALA A 127 8.13 1.75 11.07
CA ALA A 127 8.74 1.91 12.37
C ALA A 127 8.48 0.69 13.27
N SER A 128 7.27 0.13 13.24
CA SER A 128 6.92 -1.08 14.00
C SER A 128 7.79 -2.27 13.61
N GLU A 129 8.00 -2.48 12.31
CA GLU A 129 8.87 -3.56 11.82
C GLU A 129 10.35 -3.28 12.15
N ILE A 130 10.80 -2.03 12.06
CA ILE A 130 12.13 -1.65 12.52
C ILE A 130 12.29 -2.01 14.00
N LYS A 131 11.35 -1.60 14.88
CA LYS A 131 11.42 -1.90 16.32
C LYS A 131 11.42 -3.40 16.61
N ASN A 132 10.63 -4.17 15.88
CA ASN A 132 10.65 -5.62 15.95
C ASN A 132 12.04 -6.18 15.61
N ARG A 133 12.66 -5.73 14.52
CA ARG A 133 14.01 -6.13 14.10
C ARG A 133 15.12 -5.66 15.02
N GLU A 134 15.03 -4.45 15.59
CA GLU A 134 16.02 -3.93 16.55
C GLU A 134 16.17 -4.89 17.74
N ARG A 135 15.06 -5.54 18.17
CA ARG A 135 15.08 -6.52 19.25
C ARG A 135 15.72 -7.86 18.86
N ILE A 136 15.60 -8.27 17.60
CA ILE A 136 16.15 -9.55 17.11
C ILE A 136 17.65 -9.40 16.81
N PHE A 137 18.04 -8.33 16.12
CA PHE A 137 19.40 -8.16 15.59
C PHE A 137 20.26 -7.19 16.40
N SER A 138 19.72 -6.56 17.45
CA SER A 138 20.44 -5.58 18.30
C SER A 138 21.03 -4.39 17.54
N LYS A 139 20.59 -4.15 16.30
CA LYS A 139 20.97 -3.00 15.48
C LYS A 139 19.91 -1.92 15.62
N LYS A 140 20.25 -0.78 16.21
CA LYS A 140 19.36 0.39 16.28
C LYS A 140 19.35 1.13 14.94
N VAL A 141 18.17 1.50 14.47
CA VAL A 141 17.95 2.25 13.24
C VAL A 141 17.11 3.49 13.58
N PRO A 142 17.65 4.71 13.44
CA PRO A 142 16.86 5.91 13.68
C PRO A 142 15.74 6.00 12.64
N VAL A 143 14.52 6.24 13.09
CA VAL A 143 13.37 6.47 12.23
C VAL A 143 13.08 7.96 12.22
N GLN A 144 13.48 8.64 11.14
CA GLN A 144 13.23 10.06 10.99
C GLN A 144 11.73 10.36 10.91
N LEU A 145 11.33 11.44 11.59
CA LEU A 145 9.95 11.93 11.66
C LEU A 145 8.96 10.97 12.35
N LEU A 146 9.45 10.06 13.19
CA LEU A 146 8.59 9.09 13.88
C LEU A 146 7.70 9.77 14.92
N GLU A 147 8.25 10.62 15.77
CA GLU A 147 7.49 11.28 16.85
C GLU A 147 6.40 12.19 16.28
N GLU A 148 6.72 12.92 15.22
CA GLU A 148 5.79 13.75 14.46
C GLU A 148 4.68 12.92 13.83
N SER A 149 5.01 11.72 13.31
CA SER A 149 4.02 10.81 12.75
C SER A 149 3.12 10.19 13.84
N ILE A 150 3.68 9.88 15.01
CA ILE A 150 2.89 9.40 16.16
C ILE A 150 1.90 10.49 16.60
N LEU A 151 2.36 11.74 16.71
CA LEU A 151 1.50 12.87 17.07
C LEU A 151 0.42 13.12 16.02
N ALA A 152 0.79 13.17 14.73
CA ALA A 152 -0.15 13.37 13.64
C ALA A 152 -1.21 12.26 13.57
N SER A 153 -0.84 11.02 13.91
CA SER A 153 -1.77 9.88 13.90
C SER A 153 -2.99 10.07 14.81
N GLU A 154 -2.90 10.91 15.85
CA GLU A 154 -4.00 11.19 16.77
C GLU A 154 -5.20 11.83 16.07
N GLN A 155 -4.98 12.52 14.95
CA GLN A 155 -6.04 13.13 14.16
C GLN A 155 -6.85 12.09 13.36
N TYR A 156 -6.32 10.88 13.17
CA TYR A 156 -6.88 9.86 12.27
C TYR A 156 -7.39 8.61 13.00
N VAL A 157 -7.17 8.47 14.31
CA VAL A 157 -7.53 7.24 15.06
C VAL A 157 -9.03 6.97 15.11
N GLU A 158 -9.86 8.01 15.06
CA GLU A 158 -11.33 7.87 15.02
C GLU A 158 -11.84 7.50 13.61
N GLU A 159 -11.14 7.95 12.57
CA GLU A 159 -11.47 7.67 11.17
C GLU A 159 -11.09 6.24 10.79
N ASN A 160 -9.89 5.81 11.17
CA ASN A 160 -9.33 4.54 10.73
C ASN A 160 -8.53 3.86 11.84
N ILE A 161 -9.00 2.67 12.20
CA ILE A 161 -8.43 1.87 13.30
C ILE A 161 -6.96 1.50 13.07
N ALA A 162 -6.48 1.44 11.83
CA ALA A 162 -5.09 1.10 11.52
C ALA A 162 -4.10 2.07 12.18
N PHE A 163 -4.42 3.36 12.27
CA PHE A 163 -3.58 4.35 12.97
C PHE A 163 -3.46 4.04 14.46
N LEU A 164 -4.59 3.77 15.11
CA LEU A 164 -4.62 3.40 16.53
C LEU A 164 -3.84 2.09 16.78
N MET A 165 -4.01 1.11 15.90
CA MET A 165 -3.35 -0.18 16.00
C MET A 165 -1.83 -0.05 15.90
N TYR A 166 -1.31 0.70 14.93
CA TYR A 166 0.14 0.85 14.82
C TYR A 166 0.74 1.74 15.92
N LYS A 167 0.00 2.74 16.43
CA LYS A 167 0.40 3.47 17.63
C LYS A 167 0.53 2.52 18.83
N ASN A 168 -0.47 1.66 19.02
CA ASN A 168 -0.46 0.63 20.06
C ASN A 168 0.71 -0.36 19.89
N VAL A 169 0.99 -0.81 18.67
CA VAL A 169 2.14 -1.69 18.37
C VAL A 169 3.46 -1.02 18.73
N LEU A 170 3.64 0.27 18.42
CA LEU A 170 4.85 1.00 18.79
C LEU A 170 5.00 1.11 20.32
N ASP A 171 3.90 1.31 21.05
CA ASP A 171 3.89 1.35 22.50
C ASP A 171 4.29 -0.01 23.15
N LEU A 172 4.18 -1.15 22.45
CA LEU A 172 4.74 -2.44 22.91
C LEU A 172 6.27 -2.40 23.10
N TYR A 173 6.95 -1.44 22.47
CA TYR A 173 8.39 -1.27 22.53
C TYR A 173 8.83 -0.22 23.57
N VAL A 174 7.87 0.49 24.19
CA VAL A 174 8.08 1.46 25.28
C VAL A 174 7.84 0.75 26.61
N PRO A 175 8.88 0.52 27.45
CA PRO A 175 8.78 -0.35 28.62
C PRO A 175 7.63 -0.02 29.58
N GLU A 176 7.37 1.27 29.80
CA GLU A 176 6.37 1.78 30.73
C GLU A 176 4.93 1.61 30.21
N LYS A 177 4.76 1.46 28.90
CA LYS A 177 3.45 1.33 28.24
C LYS A 177 3.14 -0.09 27.77
N ALA A 178 4.15 -0.94 27.64
CA ALA A 178 4.05 -2.14 26.82
C ALA A 178 2.98 -3.16 27.28
N GLU A 179 2.76 -3.29 28.59
CA GLU A 179 1.75 -4.22 29.12
C GLU A 179 0.33 -3.73 28.82
N MET A 180 0.05 -2.45 29.07
CA MET A 180 -1.23 -1.82 28.70
C MET A 180 -1.45 -1.83 27.19
N ALA A 181 -0.39 -1.58 26.41
CA ALA A 181 -0.45 -1.64 24.96
C ALA A 181 -0.84 -3.04 24.48
N PHE A 182 -0.25 -4.09 25.06
CA PHE A 182 -0.57 -5.48 24.72
C PHE A 182 -2.04 -5.82 24.99
N GLU A 183 -2.57 -5.47 26.17
CA GLU A 183 -3.97 -5.71 26.50
C GLU A 183 -4.91 -4.95 25.57
N ASN A 184 -4.67 -3.65 25.35
CA ASN A 184 -5.45 -2.84 24.41
C ASN A 184 -5.39 -3.42 22.98
N GLY A 185 -4.22 -3.86 22.52
CA GLY A 185 -4.05 -4.45 21.19
C GLY A 185 -4.86 -5.74 21.00
N LYS A 186 -4.95 -6.58 22.03
CA LYS A 186 -5.80 -7.79 22.02
C LYS A 186 -7.28 -7.43 21.92
N GLU A 187 -7.75 -6.48 22.72
CA GLU A 187 -9.14 -6.03 22.70
C GLU A 187 -9.50 -5.43 21.33
N LEU A 188 -8.64 -4.57 20.79
CA LEU A 188 -8.85 -3.97 19.48
C LEU A 188 -8.89 -5.01 18.37
N LEU A 189 -8.02 -6.03 18.39
CA LEU A 189 -8.10 -7.12 17.42
C LEU A 189 -9.41 -7.89 17.56
N LYS A 190 -9.86 -8.21 18.78
CA LYS A 190 -11.10 -8.95 18.98
C LYS A 190 -12.32 -8.25 18.35
N ASP A 191 -12.41 -6.94 18.50
CA ASP A 191 -13.60 -6.18 18.12
C ASP A 191 -13.52 -5.56 16.72
N LYS A 192 -12.30 -5.29 16.23
CA LYS A 192 -12.07 -4.50 14.99
C LYS A 192 -11.24 -5.24 13.94
N TYR A 193 -10.94 -6.54 14.12
CA TYR A 193 -10.13 -7.34 13.18
C TYR A 193 -10.51 -7.13 11.70
N ALA A 194 -11.81 -7.20 11.41
CA ALA A 194 -12.34 -7.16 10.05
C ALA A 194 -12.21 -5.79 9.37
N LEU A 195 -11.91 -4.73 10.13
CA LEU A 195 -11.69 -3.37 9.62
C LEU A 195 -10.23 -3.12 9.19
N LEU A 196 -9.35 -4.11 9.40
CA LEU A 196 -7.96 -4.06 8.96
C LEU A 196 -7.78 -4.84 7.66
N SER A 197 -6.81 -4.43 6.84
CA SER A 197 -6.37 -5.24 5.71
C SER A 197 -5.79 -6.57 6.21
N LYS A 198 -5.82 -7.63 5.39
CA LYS A 198 -5.19 -8.91 5.75
C LYS A 198 -3.71 -8.76 6.10
N HIS A 199 -3.02 -7.82 5.46
CA HIS A 199 -1.62 -7.56 5.75
C HIS A 199 -1.46 -6.89 7.12
N ASP A 200 -2.26 -5.86 7.44
CA ASP A 200 -2.27 -5.22 8.77
C ASP A 200 -2.60 -6.22 9.88
N GLN A 201 -3.60 -7.08 9.67
CA GLN A 201 -3.97 -8.15 10.60
C GLN A 201 -2.77 -9.02 10.94
N ASN A 202 -2.05 -9.50 9.93
CA ASN A 202 -0.88 -10.37 10.11
C ASN A 202 0.26 -9.63 10.82
N GLU A 203 0.56 -8.39 10.43
CA GLU A 203 1.64 -7.59 11.01
C GLU A 203 1.40 -7.27 12.49
N VAL A 204 0.18 -6.83 12.84
CA VAL A 204 -0.16 -6.56 14.25
C VAL A 204 -0.10 -7.85 15.06
N MET A 205 -0.71 -8.93 14.56
CA MET A 205 -0.72 -10.22 15.26
C MET A 205 0.70 -10.74 15.51
N LEU A 206 1.59 -10.59 14.53
CA LEU A 206 3.00 -10.94 14.66
C LEU A 206 3.68 -10.14 15.80
N ASN A 207 3.44 -8.83 15.86
CA ASN A 207 4.02 -7.98 16.90
C ASN A 207 3.52 -8.36 18.31
N LEU A 208 2.22 -8.64 18.48
CA LEU A 208 1.64 -9.08 19.74
C LEU A 208 2.18 -10.46 20.17
N ARG A 209 2.23 -11.43 19.25
CA ARG A 209 2.82 -12.75 19.52
C ARG A 209 4.29 -12.63 19.93
N ASN A 210 5.06 -11.81 19.21
CA ASN A 210 6.45 -11.57 19.55
C ASN A 210 6.59 -10.93 20.94
N TYR A 211 5.67 -10.05 21.33
CA TYR A 211 5.63 -9.53 22.69
C TYR A 211 5.34 -10.62 23.73
N ALA A 212 4.29 -11.43 23.54
CA ALA A 212 3.91 -12.50 24.46
C ALA A 212 5.05 -13.53 24.66
N ILE A 213 5.68 -13.97 23.57
CA ILE A 213 6.84 -14.89 23.61
C ILE A 213 7.99 -14.28 24.44
N ARG A 214 8.26 -12.97 24.27
CA ARG A 214 9.29 -12.29 25.07
C ARG A 214 8.95 -12.26 26.56
N GLN A 215 7.68 -12.09 26.92
CA GLN A 215 7.27 -12.11 28.33
C GLN A 215 7.39 -13.52 28.93
N LEU A 216 7.05 -14.56 28.16
CA LEU A 216 7.28 -15.95 28.58
C LEU A 216 8.77 -16.25 28.79
N ASN A 217 9.64 -15.81 27.88
CA ASN A 217 11.09 -15.97 28.01
C ASN A 217 11.66 -15.23 29.24
N LYS A 218 10.93 -14.25 29.80
CA LYS A 218 11.25 -13.58 31.06
C LYS A 218 10.62 -14.26 32.29
N GLY A 219 9.95 -15.40 32.11
CA GLY A 219 9.31 -16.16 33.19
C GLY A 219 7.89 -15.70 33.55
N LYS A 220 7.28 -14.76 32.82
CA LYS A 220 5.88 -14.36 33.07
C LYS A 220 4.91 -15.40 32.50
N THR A 221 4.65 -16.47 33.24
CA THR A 221 3.85 -17.63 32.79
C THR A 221 2.40 -17.31 32.43
N ASN A 222 1.85 -16.18 32.86
CA ASN A 222 0.48 -15.77 32.49
C ASN A 222 0.28 -15.61 30.98
N PHE A 223 1.36 -15.40 30.21
CA PHE A 223 1.33 -15.28 28.76
C PHE A 223 1.22 -16.63 28.00
N TRP A 224 1.19 -17.78 28.69
CA TRP A 224 1.07 -19.09 28.03
C TRP A 224 -0.26 -19.26 27.29
N ARG A 225 -1.30 -18.56 27.74
CA ARG A 225 -2.64 -18.59 27.13
C ARG A 225 -2.74 -17.71 25.87
N GLU A 226 -1.69 -16.95 25.56
CA GLU A 226 -1.67 -15.92 24.52
C GLU A 226 -0.87 -16.33 23.26
N ILE A 227 -0.35 -17.57 23.22
CA ILE A 227 0.41 -18.15 22.09
C ILE A 227 -0.48 -19.10 21.29
#